data_AF-A0A224XV45-F1
#
_entry.id   AF-A0A224XV45-F1
#
_cell.length_a   1.000
_cell.length_b   1.000
_cell.length_c   1.000
_cell.angle_alpha   90.00
_cell.angle_beta   90.00
_cell.angle_gamma   90.00
#
_symmetry.space_group_name_H-M   'P 1'
#
loop_
_entity.id
_entity.type
_entity.pdbx_description
1 polymer ?
#
loop_
_entity_poly.entity_id
_entity_poly.type
_entity_poly.pdbx_seq_one_letter_code
_entity_poly.pdbx_strand_id
1 'polypeptide(L)' 'STSQKHRNFVAEPMGEKLVSELAGVGEVLGKRLESQGFDRAYVVLGQYLVLKKNKEMFQDWMKDTCQA' A
#
# COMPACT_ATOMS: atom_id res chain seq x y z
N SER A 1 12.89 14.91 0.35
CA SER A 1 13.19 14.09 -0.83
C SER A 1 12.41 12.79 -0.74
N THR A 2 11.81 12.29 -1.82
CA THR A 2 11.07 11.01 -1.84
C THR A 2 11.98 9.85 -2.21
N SER A 3 11.69 8.65 -1.73
CA SER A 3 12.49 7.45 -2.08
C SER A 3 12.48 7.16 -3.58
N GLN A 4 13.51 6.46 -4.07
CA GLN A 4 13.53 5.96 -5.45
C GLN A 4 12.30 5.08 -5.74
N LYS A 5 11.91 4.26 -4.75
CA LYS A 5 10.72 3.41 -4.82
C LYS A 5 9.43 4.22 -5.05
N HIS A 6 9.26 5.31 -4.31
CA HIS A 6 8.12 6.21 -4.53
C HIS A 6 8.13 6.79 -5.95
N ARG A 7 9.29 7.30 -6.41
CA ARG A 7 9.42 7.86 -7.76
C ARG A 7 9.09 6.85 -8.85
N ASN A 8 9.59 5.61 -8.72
CA ASN A 8 9.28 4.53 -9.67
C ASN A 8 7.80 4.16 -9.67
N PHE A 9 7.16 4.16 -8.49
CA PHE A 9 5.75 3.80 -8.38
C PHE A 9 4.83 4.82 -9.05
N VAL A 10 5.09 6.13 -8.86
CA VAL A 10 4.25 7.21 -9.41
C VAL A 10 4.58 7.58 -10.86
N ALA A 11 5.70 7.09 -11.41
CA ALA A 11 6.13 7.40 -12.78
C ALA A 11 5.27 6.74 -13.86
N GLU A 12 4.55 5.67 -13.51
CA GLU A 12 3.70 4.92 -14.43
C GLU A 12 2.40 4.48 -13.73
N PRO A 13 1.35 4.11 -14.49
CA PRO A 13 0.13 3.59 -13.89
C PRO A 13 0.40 2.37 -13.00
N MET A 14 -0.35 2.26 -11.90
CA MET A 14 -0.19 1.19 -10.93
C MET A 14 -0.41 -0.22 -11.51
N GLY A 15 -1.32 -0.38 -12.48
CA GLY A 15 -1.58 -1.66 -13.13
C GLY A 15 -1.72 -2.82 -12.15
N GLU A 16 -1.01 -3.92 -12.42
CA GLU A 16 -0.94 -5.13 -11.59
C GLU A 16 0.28 -5.13 -10.64
N LYS A 17 0.83 -3.96 -10.29
CA LYS A 17 1.97 -3.88 -9.36
C LYS A 17 1.65 -4.52 -8.03
N LEU A 18 2.65 -5.19 -7.44
CA LEU A 18 2.51 -5.85 -6.16
C LEU A 18 2.37 -4.83 -5.04
N VAL A 19 1.72 -5.22 -3.94
CA VAL A 19 1.59 -4.39 -2.75
C VAL A 19 2.95 -3.98 -2.19
N SER A 20 3.95 -4.84 -2.33
CA SER A 20 5.32 -4.62 -1.92
C SER A 20 6.04 -3.56 -2.75
N GLU A 21 5.48 -3.08 -3.87
CA GLU A 21 6.05 -1.97 -4.65
C GLU A 21 5.64 -0.60 -4.10
N LEU A 22 4.63 -0.54 -3.22
CA LEU A 22 4.24 0.69 -2.55
C LEU A 22 5.38 1.24 -1.69
N ALA A 23 5.55 2.55 -1.74
CA ALA A 23 6.53 3.23 -0.90
C ALA A 23 6.16 3.08 0.58
N GLY A 24 7.11 2.66 1.41
CA GLY A 24 6.89 2.38 2.83
C GLY A 24 6.46 0.94 3.13
N VAL A 25 6.00 0.17 2.13
CA VAL A 25 5.71 -1.26 2.29
C VAL A 25 6.96 -2.07 1.96
N GLY A 26 7.60 -2.64 2.97
CA GLY A 26 8.72 -3.59 2.82
C GLY A 26 8.22 -5.01 2.55
N GLU A 27 9.15 -5.96 2.39
CA GLU A 27 8.80 -7.37 2.15
C GLU A 27 7.97 -7.99 3.30
N VAL A 28 8.29 -7.65 4.55
CA VAL A 28 7.56 -8.14 5.73
C VAL A 28 6.13 -7.62 5.76
N LEU A 29 5.93 -6.32 5.55
CA LEU A 29 4.59 -5.71 5.50
C LEU A 29 3.82 -6.19 4.26
N GLY A 30 4.51 -6.38 3.14
CA GLY A 30 3.93 -6.91 1.91
C GLY A 30 3.37 -8.32 2.11
N LYS A 31 4.15 -9.23 2.71
CA LYS A 31 3.68 -10.60 3.02
C LYS A 31 2.49 -10.63 3.98
N ARG A 32 2.44 -9.70 4.94
CA ARG A 32 1.29 -9.57 5.86
C ARG A 32 0.06 -9.03 5.14
N LEU A 33 0.22 -8.08 4.23
CA LEU A 33 -0.87 -7.59 3.39
C LEU A 33 -1.38 -8.68 2.44
N GLU A 34 -0.47 -9.41 1.79
CA GLU A 34 -0.78 -10.57 0.94
C GLU A 34 -1.57 -11.65 1.70
N SER A 35 -1.18 -11.97 2.95
CA SER A 35 -1.91 -12.97 3.76
C SER A 35 -3.30 -12.50 4.20
N GLN A 36 -3.55 -11.20 4.20
CA GLN A 36 -4.87 -10.59 4.43
C GLN A 36 -5.67 -10.41 3.12
N GLY A 37 -5.13 -10.81 1.97
CA GLY A 37 -5.79 -10.67 0.66
C GLY A 37 -5.50 -9.36 -0.08
N PHE A 38 -4.53 -8.57 0.38
CA PHE A 38 -4.06 -7.34 -0.26
C PHE A 38 -2.74 -7.61 -1.01
N ASP A 39 -2.79 -8.41 -2.06
CA ASP A 39 -1.63 -8.82 -2.86
C ASP A 39 -1.18 -7.76 -3.88
N ARG A 40 -2.13 -6.99 -4.43
CA ARG A 40 -1.88 -5.93 -5.42
C ARG A 40 -2.05 -4.54 -4.83
N ALA A 41 -1.29 -3.59 -5.36
CA ALA A 41 -1.34 -2.20 -4.94
C ALA A 41 -2.73 -1.56 -5.16
N TYR A 42 -3.47 -1.99 -6.19
CA TYR A 42 -4.82 -1.47 -6.45
C TYR A 42 -5.84 -1.89 -5.37
N VAL A 43 -5.65 -3.03 -4.71
CA VAL A 43 -6.54 -3.48 -3.63
C VAL A 43 -6.38 -2.54 -2.43
N VAL A 44 -5.13 -2.17 -2.11
CA VAL A 44 -4.81 -1.17 -1.08
C VAL A 44 -5.33 0.22 -1.46
N LEU A 45 -5.23 0.60 -2.74
CA LEU A 45 -5.89 1.83 -3.22
C LEU A 45 -7.40 1.78 -3.02
N GLY A 46 -8.04 0.64 -3.32
CA GLY A 46 -9.48 0.43 -3.09
C GLY A 46 -9.87 0.72 -1.64
N GLN A 47 -9.10 0.19 -0.69
CA GLN A 47 -9.30 0.46 0.72
C GLN A 47 -9.13 1.94 1.08
N TYR A 48 -8.11 2.60 0.53
CA TYR A 48 -7.93 4.05 0.71
C TYR A 48 -9.12 4.87 0.19
N LEU A 49 -9.74 4.43 -0.91
CA LEU A 49 -10.93 5.06 -1.48
C LEU A 49 -12.18 4.80 -0.63
N VAL A 50 -12.35 3.60 -0.06
CA VAL A 50 -13.43 3.28 0.89
C VAL A 50 -13.35 4.19 2.12
N LEU A 51 -12.14 4.46 2.61
CA LEU A 51 -11.87 5.39 3.69
C LEU A 51 -11.96 6.87 3.27
N LYS A 52 -12.53 7.17 2.10
CA LYS A 52 -12.70 8.53 1.54
C LYS A 52 -11.40 9.33 1.50
N LYS A 53 -10.27 8.66 1.24
CA LYS A 53 -8.93 9.25 1.25
C LYS A 53 -8.52 9.87 2.60
N ASN A 54 -9.20 9.50 3.69
CA ASN A 54 -8.87 9.96 5.03
C ASN A 54 -7.51 9.36 5.43
N LYS A 55 -6.53 10.25 5.63
CA LYS A 55 -5.15 9.89 5.94
C LYS A 55 -5.03 9.17 7.29
N GLU A 56 -5.68 9.68 8.32
CA GLU A 56 -5.58 9.13 9.69
C GLU A 56 -6.19 7.74 9.75
N MET A 57 -7.42 7.59 9.25
CA MET A 57 -8.09 6.30 9.21
C MET A 57 -7.32 5.26 8.38
N PHE A 58 -6.69 5.68 7.28
CA PHE A 58 -5.88 4.78 6.47
C PHE A 58 -4.59 4.36 7.18
N GLN A 59 -3.94 5.28 7.90
CA GLN A 59 -2.75 4.97 8.69
C GLN A 59 -3.07 4.02 9.83
N ASP A 60 -4.20 4.21 10.52
CA ASP A 60 -4.62 3.32 11.60
C ASP A 60 -5.04 1.95 11.05
N TRP A 61 -5.75 1.90 9.92
CA TRP A 61 -6.03 0.64 9.22
C TRP A 61 -4.75 -0.11 8.81
N MET A 62 -3.72 0.58 8.31
CA MET A 62 -2.43 -0.04 7.97
C MET A 62 -1.75 -0.65 9.21
N LYS A 63 -1.77 0.07 10.35
CA LYS A 63 -1.25 -0.46 11.62
C LYS A 63 -2.02 -1.70 12.07
N ASP A 64 -3.35 -1.67 12.00
CA ASP A 64 -4.17 -2.79 12.45
C ASP A 64 -4.04 -4.02 11.54
N THR A 65 -3.92 -3.81 10.23
CA THR A 65 -3.95 -4.89 9.22
C THR A 65 -2.60 -5.56 9.03
N CYS A 66 -1.50 -4.80 9.04
CA CYS A 66 -0.17 -5.35 8.81
C CYS A 66 0.86 -5.01 9.89
N GLN A 67 0.43 -4.44 11.03
CA GLN A 67 1.31 -4.01 12.13
C GLN A 67 2.43 -3.10 11.61
N ALA A 68 2.05 -2.18 10.72
CA ALA A 68 2.93 -1.20 10.09
C ALA A 68 3.44 -0.13 11.04
#